data_AF-A0AAD9UG85-F1
#
_entry.id   AF-A0AAD9UG85-F1
#
_cell.length_a   1.000
_cell.length_b   1.000
_cell.length_c   1.000
_cell.angle_alpha   90.00
_cell.angle_beta   90.00
_cell.angle_gamma   90.00
#
_symmetry.space_group_name_H-M   'P 1'
#
loop_
_entity.id
_entity.type
_entity.pdbx_description
1 polymer ?
#
loop_
_entity_poly.entity_id
_entity_poly.type
_entity_poly.pdbx_seq_one_letter_code
_entity_poly.pdbx_strand_id
1 'polypeptide(L)'
;MLYPGATSDVQAYLYKCIYQPTLTYGLKCMSSNAIQIRRLESVQGRLIKQTLGLNKLSHNTALFKALTIEKIEAIVNRNVLSLYNRIFKVESPARRLTAVLIVSFYV
;
A
#
# COMPACT_ATOMS: atom_id res chain seq x y z
N MET A 1 -14.98 -13.49 0.97
CA MET A 1 -15.04 -14.92 1.31
C MET A 1 -13.62 -15.46 1.27
N LEU A 2 -13.07 -15.88 2.41
CA LEU A 2 -11.83 -16.64 2.47
C LEU A 2 -12.07 -17.88 3.35
N TYR A 3 -11.24 -18.89 3.15
CA TYR A 3 -11.42 -20.27 3.62
C TYR A 3 -11.88 -20.36 5.09
N PRO A 4 -13.11 -20.83 5.35
CA PRO A 4 -13.58 -21.04 6.72
C PRO A 4 -12.71 -22.10 7.40
N GLY A 5 -12.19 -21.78 8.59
CA GLY A 5 -11.33 -22.69 9.38
C GLY A 5 -9.82 -22.41 9.31
N ALA A 6 -9.37 -21.43 8.52
CA ALA A 6 -7.97 -20.99 8.57
C ALA A 6 -7.67 -20.17 9.84
N THR A 7 -6.51 -20.39 10.45
CA THR A 7 -6.05 -19.60 11.61
C THR A 7 -5.85 -18.13 11.21
N SER A 8 -5.96 -17.22 12.18
CA SER A 8 -5.80 -15.77 11.97
C SER A 8 -4.48 -15.41 11.28
N ASP A 9 -3.43 -16.17 11.57
CA ASP A 9 -2.09 -15.93 11.02
C ASP A 9 -2.03 -16.26 9.52
N VAL A 10 -2.67 -17.35 9.10
CA VAL A 10 -2.78 -17.73 7.68
C VAL A 10 -3.60 -16.68 6.93
N GLN A 11 -4.69 -16.20 7.53
CA GLN A 11 -5.51 -15.14 6.93
C GLN A 11 -4.74 -13.82 6.80
N ALA A 12 -3.94 -13.45 7.80
CA ALA A 12 -3.07 -12.28 7.76
C ALA A 12 -1.97 -12.42 6.70
N TYR A 13 -1.39 -13.61 6.56
CA TYR A 13 -0.41 -13.90 5.53
C TYR A 13 -1.01 -13.77 4.13
N LEU A 14 -2.17 -14.37 3.88
CA LEU A 14 -2.88 -14.25 2.60
C LEU A 14 -3.25 -12.81 2.28
N TYR A 15 -3.64 -12.02 3.29
CA TYR A 15 -3.85 -10.58 3.14
C TYR A 15 -2.59 -9.86 2.63
N LYS A 16 -1.45 -10.10 3.28
CA LYS A 16 -0.16 -9.48 2.91
C LYS A 16 0.32 -9.89 1.52
N CYS A 17 0.15 -11.16 1.14
CA CYS A 17 0.64 -11.66 -0.14
C CYS A 17 -0.24 -11.29 -1.33
N ILE A 18 -1.55 -11.21 -1.16
CA ILE A 18 -2.49 -11.09 -2.29
C ILE A 18 -3.19 -9.74 -2.27
N TYR A 19 -3.90 -9.44 -1.18
CA TYR A 19 -4.81 -8.30 -1.12
C TYR A 19 -4.08 -6.97 -1.02
N GLN A 20 -3.00 -6.91 -0.25
CA GLN A 20 -2.23 -5.68 -0.05
C GLN A 20 -1.50 -5.22 -1.33
N PRO A 21 -0.85 -6.10 -2.12
CA PRO A 21 -0.35 -5.75 -3.45
C PRO A 21 -1.47 -5.34 -4.42
N THR A 22 -2.59 -6.05 -4.41
CA THR A 22 -3.74 -5.71 -5.27
C THR A 22 -4.30 -4.32 -4.96
N LEU A 23 -4.41 -3.98 -3.68
CA LEU A 23 -4.92 -2.67 -3.24
C LEU A 23 -3.94 -1.53 -3.55
N THR A 24 -2.64 -1.81 -3.53
CA THR A 24 -1.58 -0.81 -3.76
C THR A 24 -1.11 -0.76 -5.22
N TYR A 25 -1.66 -1.62 -6.08
CA TYR A 25 -1.31 -1.68 -7.48
C TYR A 25 -1.60 -0.35 -8.18
N GLY A 26 -0.64 0.15 -8.96
CA GLY A 26 -0.77 1.40 -9.71
C GLY A 26 -0.63 2.69 -8.89
N LEU A 27 -0.76 2.67 -7.56
CA LEU A 27 -0.68 3.87 -6.72
C LEU A 27 0.66 4.61 -6.83
N LYS A 28 1.75 3.89 -7.12
CA LYS A 28 3.09 4.47 -7.32
C LYS A 28 3.21 5.36 -8.57
N CYS A 29 2.27 5.23 -9.52
CA CYS A 29 2.29 5.98 -10.79
C CYS A 29 1.19 7.06 -10.85
N MET A 30 0.37 7.18 -9.81
CA MET A 30 -0.77 8.12 -9.76
C MET A 30 -0.50 9.23 -8.76
N SER A 31 -1.02 10.43 -9.01
CA SER A 31 -1.01 11.52 -8.04
C SER A 31 -1.97 11.18 -6.90
N SER A 32 -1.45 10.68 -5.77
CA SER A 32 -2.26 10.33 -4.61
C SER A 32 -2.49 11.54 -3.71
N ASN A 33 -3.76 11.90 -3.49
CA ASN A 33 -4.12 12.88 -2.45
C ASN A 33 -4.17 12.20 -1.07
N ALA A 34 -3.77 12.89 0.00
CA ALA A 34 -3.87 12.41 1.39
C ALA A 34 -5.28 11.91 1.75
N ILE A 35 -6.34 12.53 1.20
CA ILE A 35 -7.73 12.07 1.39
C ILE A 35 -7.95 10.67 0.79
N GLN A 36 -7.39 10.42 -0.39
CA GLN A 36 -7.50 9.12 -1.07
C GLN A 36 -6.71 8.04 -0.32
N ILE A 37 -5.52 8.36 0.18
CA ILE A 37 -4.71 7.44 1.00
C ILE A 37 -5.48 7.06 2.26
N ARG A 38 -6.07 8.03 2.99
CA ARG A 38 -6.89 7.74 4.18
C ARG A 38 -8.10 6.86 3.87
N ARG A 39 -8.75 7.06 2.72
CA ARG A 39 -9.85 6.20 2.25
C ARG A 39 -9.35 4.78 1.98
N LEU A 40 -8.22 4.62 1.30
CA LEU A 40 -7.61 3.32 1.05
C LEU A 40 -7.23 2.61 2.37
N GLU A 41 -6.68 3.33 3.35
CA GLU A 41 -6.36 2.74 4.66
C GLU A 41 -7.62 2.28 5.40
N SER A 42 -8.72 3.03 5.27
CA SER A 42 -10.02 2.63 5.79
C SER A 42 -10.56 1.37 5.09
N VAL A 43 -10.37 1.25 3.78
CA VAL A 43 -10.73 0.06 2.98
C VAL A 43 -9.89 -1.14 3.42
N GLN A 44 -8.57 -0.99 3.58
CA GLN A 44 -7.69 -2.03 4.12
C GLN A 44 -8.18 -2.52 5.49
N GLY A 45 -8.49 -1.60 6.41
CA GLY A 45 -9.01 -1.96 7.73
C GLY A 45 -10.34 -2.72 7.66
N ARG A 46 -11.22 -2.32 6.74
CA ARG A 46 -12.49 -3.00 6.52
C ARG A 46 -12.30 -4.42 5.97
N LEU A 47 -11.42 -4.59 4.98
CA LEU A 47 -11.13 -5.89 4.37
C LEU A 47 -10.57 -6.88 5.40
N ILE A 48 -9.60 -6.45 6.23
CA ILE A 48 -8.98 -7.34 7.22
C ILE A 48 -9.98 -7.73 8.32
N LYS A 49 -10.81 -6.79 8.78
CA LYS A 49 -11.88 -7.10 9.75
C LYS A 49 -12.89 -8.08 9.18
N GLN A 50 -13.29 -7.89 7.92
CA GLN A 50 -14.17 -8.83 7.23
C GLN A 50 -13.55 -10.22 7.10
N THR A 51 -12.24 -10.33 6.87
CA THR A 51 -11.56 -11.63 6.81
C THR A 51 -11.49 -12.33 8.17
N LEU A 52 -11.34 -11.58 9.26
CA LEU A 52 -11.22 -12.13 10.62
C LEU A 52 -12.58 -12.29 11.32
N GLY A 53 -13.70 -11.94 10.67
CA GLY A 53 -15.02 -11.94 11.30
C GLY A 53 -15.21 -10.87 12.39
N LEU A 54 -14.38 -9.83 12.39
CA LEU A 54 -14.40 -8.78 13.41
C LEU A 54 -15.39 -7.67 13.06
N ASN A 55 -15.98 -7.08 14.10
CA ASN A 55 -16.91 -5.96 13.93
C ASN A 55 -16.19 -4.73 13.33
N LYS A 56 -16.92 -3.96 12.50
CA LYS A 56 -16.47 -2.72 11.84
C LYS A 56 -15.89 -1.70 12.83
N LEU A 57 -16.39 -1.67 14.06
CA LEU A 57 -16.01 -0.71 15.11
C LEU A 57 -14.70 -1.04 15.84
N SER A 58 -14.11 -2.23 15.63
CA SER A 58 -12.84 -2.58 16.28
C SER A 58 -11.70 -1.63 15.90
N HIS A 59 -10.78 -1.31 16.80
CA HIS A 59 -9.71 -0.36 16.49
C HIS A 59 -8.71 -0.94 15.47
N ASN A 60 -8.60 -0.29 14.29
CA ASN A 60 -7.69 -0.71 13.21
C ASN A 60 -6.21 -0.74 13.65
N THR A 61 -5.80 0.19 14.51
CA THR A 61 -4.41 0.42 14.89
C THR A 61 -3.81 -0.74 15.70
N ALA A 62 -4.54 -1.22 16.70
CA ALA A 62 -4.13 -2.37 17.50
C ALA A 62 -4.07 -3.65 16.64
N LEU A 63 -5.05 -3.81 15.75
CA LEU A 63 -5.15 -4.94 14.85
C LEU A 63 -4.00 -4.98 13.82
N PHE A 64 -3.68 -3.85 13.19
CA PHE A 64 -2.54 -3.78 12.25
C PHE A 64 -1.22 -4.07 12.95
N LYS A 65 -1.04 -3.59 14.19
CA LYS A 65 0.15 -3.86 14.98
C LYS A 65 0.28 -5.36 15.32
N ALA A 66 -0.82 -5.99 15.75
CA ALA A 66 -0.84 -7.42 16.08
C ALA A 66 -0.54 -8.30 14.86
N LEU A 67 -1.13 -7.98 13.71
CA LEU A 67 -0.96 -8.74 12.47
C LEU A 67 0.27 -8.35 11.66
N THR A 68 1.10 -7.43 12.19
CA THR A 68 2.28 -6.85 11.52
C THR A 68 1.98 -6.40 10.08
N ILE A 69 0.83 -5.72 9.89
CA ILE A 69 0.39 -5.21 8.60
C ILE A 69 0.80 -3.74 8.48
N GLU A 70 1.52 -3.44 7.41
CA GLU A 70 1.97 -2.08 7.12
C GLU A 70 0.83 -1.15 6.65
N LYS A 71 0.97 0.14 6.95
CA LYS A 71 0.09 1.19 6.43
C LYS A 71 0.28 1.38 4.92
N ILE A 72 -0.79 1.73 4.22
CA ILE A 72 -0.75 1.95 2.76
C ILE A 72 0.21 3.06 2.40
N GLU A 73 0.20 4.16 3.16
CA GLU A 73 1.10 5.30 2.94
C GLU A 73 2.57 4.87 2.91
N ALA A 74 3.00 4.06 3.88
CA ALA A 74 4.38 3.56 3.97
C ALA A 74 4.74 2.67 2.77
N ILE A 75 3.81 1.83 2.31
CA ILE A 75 4.00 0.94 1.16
C ILE A 75 4.12 1.75 -0.13
N VAL A 76 3.23 2.72 -0.33
CA VAL A 76 3.23 3.60 -1.51
C VAL A 76 4.54 4.38 -1.56
N ASN A 77 4.96 5.00 -0.45
CA ASN A 77 6.20 5.77 -0.39
C ASN A 77 7.42 4.90 -0.72
N ARG A 78 7.53 3.70 -0.13
CA ARG A 78 8.61 2.76 -0.44
C ARG A 78 8.59 2.32 -1.91
N ASN A 79 7.42 2.09 -2.48
CA ASN A 79 7.28 1.69 -3.88
C ASN A 79 7.66 2.82 -4.84
N VAL A 80 7.28 4.06 -4.52
CA VAL A 80 7.66 5.27 -5.26
C VAL A 80 9.17 5.47 -5.21
N LEU A 81 9.78 5.42 -4.02
CA LEU A 81 11.23 5.52 -3.86
C LEU A 81 11.97 4.40 -4.61
N SER A 82 11.47 3.16 -4.51
CA SER A 82 12.04 2.04 -5.25
C SER A 82 11.91 2.21 -6.77
N LEU A 83 10.83 2.82 -7.26
CA LEU A 83 10.63 3.08 -8.69
C LEU A 83 11.65 4.12 -9.18
N TYR A 84 11.74 5.27 -8.50
CA TYR A 84 12.71 6.31 -8.85
C TYR A 84 14.15 5.79 -8.78
N ASN A 85 14.51 5.05 -7.72
CA ASN A 85 15.84 4.45 -7.61
C ASN A 85 16.18 3.56 -8.83
N ARG A 86 15.22 2.76 -9.33
CA ARG A 86 15.43 1.95 -10.54
C ARG A 86 15.56 2.80 -11.80
N ILE A 87 14.75 3.85 -11.93
CA ILE A 87 14.81 4.79 -13.06
C ILE A 87 16.18 5.48 -13.14
N PHE A 88 16.70 5.95 -12.00
CA PHE A 88 17.99 6.64 -11.96
C PHE A 88 19.21 5.74 -12.14
N LYS A 89 19.08 4.44 -11.84
CA LYS A 89 20.16 3.45 -12.06
C LYS A 89 20.40 3.12 -13.53
N VAL A 90 19.42 3.32 -14.41
CA VAL A 90 19.51 2.95 -15.83
C VAL A 90 19.54 4.20 -16.70
N GLU A 91 20.49 4.25 -17.63
CA GLU A 91 20.52 5.28 -18.66
C GLU A 91 19.32 5.12 -19.59
N SER A 92 18.24 5.85 -19.31
CA SER A 92 16.98 5.76 -20.04
C SER A 92 16.40 7.15 -20.34
N PRO A 93 15.56 7.28 -21.38
CA PRO A 93 14.78 8.50 -21.60
C PRO A 93 13.93 8.89 -20.39
N ALA A 94 13.42 7.90 -19.64
CA ALA A 94 12.67 8.12 -18.41
C ALA A 94 13.50 8.83 -17.34
N ARG A 95 14.79 8.48 -17.17
CA ARG A 95 15.72 9.19 -16.26
C ARG A 95 15.87 10.65 -16.64
N ARG A 96 16.08 10.94 -17.93
CA ARG A 96 16.24 12.32 -18.43
C ARG A 96 14.96 13.14 -18.20
N LEU A 97 13.81 12.58 -18.58
CA LEU A 97 12.52 13.23 -18.43
C LEU A 97 12.20 13.51 -16.96
N THR A 98 12.39 12.52 -16.07
CA THR A 98 12.16 12.71 -14.62
C THR A 98 13.11 13.73 -14.00
N ALA A 99 14.39 13.77 -14.41
CA ALA A 99 15.32 14.79 -13.95
C ALA A 99 14.87 16.21 -14.36
N VAL A 100 14.44 16.40 -15.61
CA VAL A 100 13.93 17.70 -16.08
C VAL A 100 12.68 18.10 -15.31
N LEU A 101 11.70 17.20 -15.14
CA LEU A 101 10.47 17.49 -14.40
C LEU A 101 10.73 17.86 -12.94
N ILE A 102 11.69 17.21 -12.28
CA ILE A 102 12.08 17.56 -10.91
C ILE A 102 12.67 18.96 -10.88
N VAL A 103 13.61 19.29 -11.77
CA VAL A 103 14.21 20.63 -11.84
C VAL A 103 13.14 21.70 -12.08
N SER A 104 12.20 21.48 -13.01
CA SER A 104 11.10 22.40 -13.29
C SER A 104 10.10 22.57 -12.15
N PHE A 105 10.06 21.66 -11.17
CA PHE A 105 9.22 21.82 -9.98
C PHE A 105 9.88 22.69 -8.90
N TYR A 106 11.21 22.74 -8.87
CA TYR A 106 11.99 23.49 -7.86
C TYR A 106 12.34 24.93 -8.29
N VAL A 107 12.22 25.25 -9.58
CA VAL A 107 12.40 26.60 -10.16
C VAL A 107 11.06 27.30 -10.26
#